data_AF-A3SKI1-F1
#
_entry.id   AF-A3SKI1-F1
#
_cell.length_a   1.000
_cell.length_b   1.000
_cell.length_c   1.000
_cell.angle_alpha   90.00
_cell.angle_beta   90.00
_cell.angle_gamma   90.00
#
_symmetry.space_group_name_H-M   'P 1'
#
loop_
_entity.id
_entity.type
_entity.pdbx_description
1 polymer ?
#
loop_
_entity_poly.entity_id
_entity_poly.type
_entity_poly.pdbx_seq_one_letter_code
_entity_poly.pdbx_strand_id
1 'polypeptide(L)'
;MIMATEIKVKRLDDKSLYSVFADARDAGQVALSKAEGLSGTEHQVRLLFSAAVPWDVTEEELREAPGDQFTINNARIIFSLQTVPPRGRESRRESVTFELIRGGGEHLVDTFKIDQTSQLSSINQSAEEAITKAIYKKLSPLLQPVSPEDGGLVPTLSNLSQAFSVTYQGITRELAKAIAAVSDERAKQLTEFEEERRKLHEEVTQERKEAAKHSEEELLKARREIDESWAEIEAARKQLEISSHKDARRRQFAELQKNLHETLGQRVVDSGLNKTRWAVFWAIMLAGFCATLLAYITITNQPADISSTSAWLLPAIKTTLLALTAIGAFFSAAAWLRYFYMRDMQSQEETLRFRNDMARASWVMDAALEIRKEHDEAIPPEWIAGVTEGLFSARKKDTLEEGAQALAALMGMSASATIGPNGPTFALNKGANKKIAAAAKDVE
;
A
#
# COMPACT_ATOMS: atom_id res chain seq x y z
N MET A 1 -55.25 -23.92 9.85
CA MET A 1 -56.23 -24.94 9.43
C MET A 1 -56.73 -24.52 8.05
N ILE A 2 -56.17 -25.10 6.98
CA ILE A 2 -56.56 -24.76 5.61
C ILE A 2 -57.84 -25.54 5.30
N MET A 3 -58.89 -24.85 4.87
CA MET A 3 -60.17 -25.48 4.57
C MET A 3 -60.11 -26.10 3.16
N ALA A 4 -60.26 -27.42 3.09
CA ALA A 4 -60.53 -28.12 1.83
C ALA A 4 -61.80 -27.51 1.21
N THR A 5 -61.71 -27.06 -0.04
CA THR A 5 -62.88 -26.50 -0.73
C THR A 5 -63.62 -27.64 -1.42
N GLU A 6 -64.82 -27.95 -0.92
CA GLU A 6 -65.69 -28.99 -1.48
C GLU A 6 -66.78 -28.35 -2.35
N ILE A 7 -66.85 -28.73 -3.62
CA ILE A 7 -67.81 -28.21 -4.60
C ILE A 7 -68.59 -29.38 -5.19
N LYS A 8 -69.91 -29.28 -5.18
CA LYS A 8 -70.80 -30.25 -5.84
C LYS A 8 -70.90 -29.94 -7.33
N VAL A 9 -70.61 -30.93 -8.18
CA VAL A 9 -70.59 -30.79 -9.64
C VAL A 9 -71.54 -31.79 -10.30
N LYS A 10 -72.03 -31.46 -11.50
CA LYS A 10 -72.89 -32.36 -12.29
C LYS A 10 -72.08 -33.58 -12.72
N ARG A 11 -72.68 -34.77 -12.62
CA ARG A 11 -72.08 -36.01 -13.13
C ARG A 11 -71.84 -35.92 -14.64
N LEU A 12 -70.61 -36.23 -15.06
CA LEU A 12 -70.26 -36.47 -16.46
C LEU A 12 -70.15 -37.96 -16.75
N ASP A 13 -70.29 -38.30 -18.03
CA ASP A 13 -69.91 -39.60 -18.55
C ASP A 13 -68.41 -39.86 -18.32
N ASP A 14 -68.07 -41.13 -18.10
CA ASP A 14 -66.71 -41.56 -17.76
C ASP A 14 -65.67 -41.17 -18.79
N LYS A 15 -66.04 -41.22 -20.08
CA LYS A 15 -65.18 -40.83 -21.19
C LYS A 15 -64.89 -39.33 -21.18
N SER A 16 -65.91 -38.48 -21.02
CA SER A 16 -65.72 -37.05 -20.93
C SER A 16 -64.94 -36.66 -19.67
N LEU A 17 -65.23 -37.29 -18.53
CA LEU A 17 -64.50 -37.08 -17.29
C LEU A 17 -63.00 -37.37 -17.47
N TYR A 18 -62.68 -38.53 -18.03
CA TYR A 18 -61.31 -38.91 -18.34
C TYR A 18 -60.65 -37.90 -19.30
N SER A 19 -61.33 -37.52 -20.39
CA SER A 19 -60.79 -36.58 -21.37
C SER A 19 -60.47 -35.21 -20.77
N VAL A 20 -61.33 -34.69 -19.88
CA VAL A 20 -61.13 -33.40 -19.21
C VAL A 20 -59.94 -33.46 -18.26
N PHE A 21 -59.77 -34.56 -17.54
CA PHE A 21 -58.64 -34.75 -16.62
C PHE A 21 -57.31 -35.00 -17.37
N ALA A 22 -57.35 -35.72 -18.49
CA ALA A 22 -56.20 -35.90 -19.37
C ALA A 22 -55.75 -34.56 -19.99
N ASP A 23 -56.70 -33.78 -20.51
CA ASP A 23 -56.45 -32.43 -21.03
C ASP A 23 -55.86 -31.49 -19.97
N ALA A 24 -56.35 -31.59 -18.73
CA ALA A 24 -55.87 -30.80 -17.62
C ALA A 24 -54.43 -31.19 -17.22
N ARG A 25 -54.11 -32.50 -17.21
CA ARG A 25 -52.75 -33.01 -17.00
C ARG A 25 -51.82 -32.47 -18.09
N ASP A 26 -52.20 -32.62 -19.35
CA ASP A 26 -51.36 -32.25 -20.50
C ASP A 26 -51.14 -30.72 -20.52
N ALA A 27 -52.15 -29.92 -20.20
CA ALA A 27 -52.01 -28.48 -20.01
C ALA A 27 -51.05 -28.12 -18.86
N GLY A 28 -51.11 -28.87 -17.75
CA GLY A 28 -50.17 -28.73 -16.63
C GLY A 28 -48.74 -29.07 -17.03
N GLN A 29 -48.52 -30.13 -17.81
CA GLN A 29 -47.20 -30.52 -18.33
C GLN A 29 -46.64 -29.49 -19.33
N VAL A 30 -47.48 -28.96 -20.21
CA VAL A 30 -47.09 -27.88 -21.14
C VAL A 30 -46.71 -26.62 -20.35
N ALA A 31 -47.47 -26.25 -19.32
CA ALA A 31 -47.14 -25.12 -18.45
C ALA A 31 -45.82 -25.36 -17.70
N LEU A 32 -45.59 -26.59 -17.21
CA LEU A 32 -44.35 -26.97 -16.54
C LEU A 32 -43.13 -26.86 -17.46
N SER A 33 -43.25 -27.27 -18.73
CA SER A 33 -42.16 -27.17 -19.71
C SER A 33 -41.79 -25.73 -20.09
N LYS A 34 -42.72 -24.78 -19.91
CA LYS A 34 -42.53 -23.35 -20.24
C LYS A 34 -42.09 -22.52 -19.04
N ALA A 35 -42.13 -23.07 -17.84
CA ALA A 35 -41.77 -22.36 -16.62
C ALA A 35 -40.24 -22.26 -16.49
N GLU A 36 -39.70 -21.07 -16.76
CA GLU A 36 -38.30 -20.74 -16.48
C GLU A 36 -38.10 -20.55 -14.96
N GLY A 37 -36.98 -21.01 -14.41
CA GLY A 37 -36.63 -20.81 -12.99
C GLY A 37 -36.90 -21.99 -12.04
N LEU A 38 -37.31 -23.15 -12.57
CA LEU A 38 -37.57 -24.37 -11.79
C LEU A 38 -36.33 -25.28 -11.61
N SER A 39 -35.11 -24.72 -11.72
CA SER A 39 -33.87 -25.49 -11.58
C SER A 39 -33.62 -25.89 -10.12
N GLY A 40 -33.45 -27.19 -9.86
CA GLY A 40 -33.12 -27.73 -8.52
C GLY A 40 -34.30 -28.38 -7.78
N THR A 41 -35.48 -28.41 -8.39
CA THR A 41 -36.69 -29.03 -7.84
C THR A 41 -37.26 -30.04 -8.83
N GLU A 42 -37.64 -31.22 -8.33
CA GLU A 42 -38.31 -32.24 -9.16
C GLU A 42 -39.81 -31.94 -9.14
N HIS A 43 -40.35 -31.56 -10.30
CA HIS A 43 -41.77 -31.26 -10.48
C HIS A 43 -42.43 -32.38 -11.27
N GLN A 44 -43.60 -32.82 -10.83
CA GLN A 44 -44.37 -33.80 -11.57
C GLN A 44 -45.87 -33.52 -11.50
N VAL A 45 -46.53 -33.63 -12.65
CA VAL A 45 -48.00 -33.66 -12.76
C VAL A 45 -48.39 -35.10 -13.02
N ARG A 46 -49.03 -35.76 -12.05
CA ARG A 46 -49.53 -37.13 -12.17
C ARG A 46 -51.05 -37.14 -12.23
N LEU A 47 -51.59 -37.99 -13.08
CA LEU A 47 -53.01 -38.28 -13.17
C LEU A 47 -53.23 -39.71 -12.66
N LEU A 48 -54.15 -39.85 -11.70
CA LEU A 48 -54.50 -41.13 -11.08
C LEU A 48 -56.01 -41.33 -11.22
N PHE A 49 -56.41 -42.52 -11.63
CA PHE A 49 -57.81 -42.93 -11.65
C PHE A 49 -58.00 -44.16 -10.79
N SER A 50 -59.17 -44.28 -10.18
CA SER A 50 -59.64 -45.51 -9.57
C SER A 50 -60.95 -45.88 -10.24
N ALA A 51 -60.94 -46.98 -11.01
CA ALA A 51 -62.13 -47.55 -11.61
C ALA A 51 -62.73 -48.59 -10.65
N ALA A 52 -64.04 -48.86 -10.79
CA ALA A 52 -64.75 -49.87 -9.99
C ALA A 52 -64.43 -51.33 -10.38
N VAL A 53 -63.43 -51.55 -11.25
CA VAL A 53 -63.04 -52.89 -11.72
C VAL A 53 -61.86 -53.45 -10.91
N PRO A 54 -61.77 -54.78 -10.76
CA PRO A 54 -60.75 -55.42 -9.92
C PRO A 54 -59.35 -55.50 -10.55
N TRP A 55 -59.15 -54.99 -11.76
CA TRP A 55 -57.86 -54.93 -12.45
C TRP A 55 -57.42 -53.48 -12.69
N ASP A 56 -56.12 -53.28 -12.87
CA ASP A 56 -55.57 -51.96 -13.22
C ASP A 56 -55.94 -51.62 -14.66
N VAL A 57 -56.76 -50.58 -14.83
CA VAL A 57 -57.15 -50.09 -16.16
C VAL A 57 -56.04 -49.19 -16.69
N THR A 58 -55.52 -49.52 -17.87
CA THR A 58 -54.46 -48.73 -18.51
C THR A 58 -55.01 -47.43 -19.13
N GLU A 59 -54.15 -46.43 -19.32
CA GLU A 59 -54.54 -45.15 -19.94
C GLU A 59 -55.08 -45.36 -21.38
N GLU A 60 -54.53 -46.34 -22.08
CA GLU A 60 -54.92 -46.73 -23.44
C GLU A 60 -56.31 -47.37 -23.45
N GLU A 61 -56.59 -48.27 -22.50
CA GLU A 61 -57.92 -48.88 -22.34
C GLU A 61 -59.01 -47.83 -22.09
N LEU A 62 -58.76 -46.81 -21.25
CA LEU A 62 -59.72 -45.74 -20.97
C LEU A 62 -60.02 -44.85 -22.19
N ARG A 63 -59.05 -44.68 -23.09
CA ARG A 63 -59.21 -43.89 -24.32
C ARG A 63 -60.03 -44.62 -25.37
N GLU A 64 -59.80 -45.92 -25.51
CA GLU A 64 -60.43 -46.77 -26.52
C GLU A 64 -61.75 -47.38 -26.06
N ALA A 65 -62.04 -47.36 -24.75
CA ALA A 65 -63.26 -47.88 -24.18
C ALA A 65 -64.54 -47.22 -24.76
N PRO A 66 -65.59 -48.02 -25.04
CA PRO A 66 -66.96 -47.53 -25.16
C PRO A 66 -67.41 -46.86 -23.85
N GLY A 67 -68.23 -45.81 -23.95
CA GLY A 67 -68.57 -44.91 -22.83
C GLY A 67 -69.21 -45.56 -21.60
N ASP A 68 -69.69 -46.80 -21.70
CA ASP A 68 -70.42 -47.50 -20.63
C ASP A 68 -69.63 -48.69 -20.03
N GLN A 69 -68.40 -48.95 -20.47
CA GLN A 69 -67.66 -50.16 -20.07
C GLN A 69 -66.96 -50.02 -18.70
N PHE A 70 -66.67 -48.80 -18.26
CA PHE A 70 -65.94 -48.53 -17.02
C PHE A 70 -66.62 -47.42 -16.23
N THR A 71 -66.62 -47.57 -14.90
CA THR A 71 -67.10 -46.54 -13.97
C THR A 71 -65.90 -45.99 -13.21
N ILE A 72 -65.56 -44.72 -13.43
CA ILE A 72 -64.50 -44.03 -12.70
C ILE A 72 -65.08 -43.57 -11.37
N ASN A 73 -64.59 -44.15 -10.26
CA ASN A 73 -65.01 -43.78 -8.91
C ASN A 73 -64.30 -42.51 -8.44
N ASN A 74 -63.03 -42.36 -8.82
CA ASN A 74 -62.21 -41.23 -8.42
C ASN A 74 -61.23 -40.86 -9.54
N ALA A 75 -61.17 -39.56 -9.85
CA ALA A 75 -60.17 -38.98 -10.73
C ALA A 75 -59.36 -37.94 -9.96
N ARG A 76 -58.03 -38.07 -9.96
CA ARG A 76 -57.14 -37.22 -9.17
C ARG A 76 -55.96 -36.72 -10.00
N ILE A 77 -55.74 -35.40 -10.01
CA ILE A 77 -54.52 -34.78 -10.53
C ILE A 77 -53.69 -34.32 -9.33
N ILE A 78 -52.46 -34.80 -9.24
CA ILE A 78 -51.50 -34.40 -8.21
C ILE A 78 -50.38 -33.64 -8.90
N PHE A 79 -50.24 -32.37 -8.55
CA PHE A 79 -49.04 -31.60 -8.82
C PHE A 79 -48.15 -31.66 -7.59
N SER A 80 -46.98 -32.27 -7.70
CA SER A 80 -46.02 -32.40 -6.60
C SER A 80 -44.71 -31.67 -6.88
N LEU A 81 -44.23 -30.95 -5.88
CA LEU A 81 -42.92 -30.32 -5.79
C LEU A 81 -42.08 -31.11 -4.80
N GLN A 82 -40.95 -31.66 -5.24
CA GLN A 82 -39.94 -32.22 -4.36
C GLN A 82 -38.67 -31.37 -4.44
N THR A 83 -38.38 -30.66 -3.34
CA THR A 83 -37.11 -29.95 -3.19
C THR A 83 -36.02 -30.97 -2.85
N VAL A 84 -34.94 -31.00 -3.62
CA VAL A 84 -33.75 -31.82 -3.31
C VAL A 84 -32.83 -30.94 -2.46
N PRO A 85 -32.79 -31.12 -1.13
CA PRO A 85 -31.96 -30.26 -0.30
C PRO A 85 -30.47 -30.52 -0.56
N PRO A 86 -29.61 -29.49 -0.47
CA PRO A 86 -28.18 -29.69 -0.32
C PRO A 86 -27.92 -30.49 0.97
N ARG A 87 -26.95 -31.43 0.91
CA ARG A 87 -26.65 -32.46 1.93
C ARG A 87 -27.04 -32.08 3.37
N GLY A 88 -27.96 -32.85 3.95
CA GLY A 88 -28.24 -32.85 5.40
C GLY A 88 -29.55 -32.22 5.88
N ARG A 89 -30.46 -31.78 5.00
CA ARG A 89 -31.82 -31.33 5.38
C ARG A 89 -32.89 -32.31 4.91
N GLU A 90 -34.03 -32.34 5.60
CA GLU A 90 -35.20 -33.14 5.22
C GLU A 90 -35.79 -32.63 3.90
N SER A 91 -36.20 -33.55 3.02
CA SER A 91 -36.88 -33.20 1.78
C SER A 91 -38.27 -32.65 2.08
N ARG A 92 -38.55 -31.40 1.69
CA ARG A 92 -39.89 -30.84 1.77
C ARG A 92 -40.65 -31.19 0.50
N ARG A 93 -41.79 -31.87 0.66
CA ARG A 93 -42.74 -32.20 -0.40
C ARG A 93 -43.96 -31.32 -0.26
N GLU A 94 -44.27 -30.57 -1.31
CA GLU A 94 -45.49 -29.77 -1.39
C GLU A 94 -46.34 -30.34 -2.53
N SER A 95 -47.66 -30.39 -2.35
CA SER A 95 -48.54 -30.89 -3.41
C SER A 95 -49.89 -30.18 -3.44
N VAL A 96 -50.39 -29.97 -4.65
CA VAL A 96 -51.76 -29.53 -4.90
C VAL A 96 -52.51 -30.69 -5.54
N THR A 97 -53.61 -31.08 -4.92
CA THR A 97 -54.44 -32.20 -5.36
C THR A 97 -55.80 -31.69 -5.81
N PHE A 98 -56.16 -32.00 -7.06
CA PHE A 98 -57.51 -31.83 -7.59
C PHE A 98 -58.15 -33.21 -7.63
N GLU A 99 -59.22 -33.42 -6.87
CA GLU A 99 -59.86 -34.72 -6.72
C GLU A 99 -61.35 -34.60 -7.07
N LEU A 100 -61.83 -35.50 -7.93
CA LEU A 100 -63.25 -35.69 -8.17
C LEU A 100 -63.66 -37.06 -7.67
N ILE A 101 -64.55 -37.08 -6.69
CA ILE A 101 -65.11 -38.27 -6.08
C ILE A 101 -66.53 -38.44 -6.62
N ARG A 102 -66.78 -39.56 -7.30
CA ARG A 102 -68.11 -39.89 -7.78
C ARG A 102 -69.04 -40.19 -6.60
N GLY A 103 -70.21 -39.54 -6.59
CA GLY A 103 -71.21 -39.80 -5.56
C GLY A 103 -71.79 -41.21 -5.67
N GLY A 104 -71.77 -42.00 -4.60
CA GLY A 104 -72.46 -43.30 -4.59
C GLY A 104 -73.99 -43.12 -4.59
N GLY A 105 -74.70 -43.84 -5.47
CA GLY A 105 -76.17 -43.87 -5.52
C GLY A 105 -76.81 -43.18 -6.72
N GLU A 106 -78.15 -43.11 -6.75
CA GLU A 106 -78.98 -42.51 -7.82
C GLU A 106 -78.81 -40.98 -7.96
N HIS A 107 -78.01 -40.35 -7.10
CA HIS A 107 -77.77 -38.92 -7.16
C HIS A 107 -76.76 -38.58 -8.27
N LEU A 108 -77.18 -37.75 -9.22
CA LEU A 108 -76.40 -37.27 -10.39
C LEU A 108 -75.35 -36.19 -10.02
N VAL A 109 -74.83 -36.22 -8.80
CA VAL A 109 -73.94 -35.19 -8.27
C VAL A 109 -72.65 -35.83 -7.79
N ASP A 110 -71.54 -35.32 -8.28
CA ASP A 110 -70.19 -35.71 -7.88
C ASP A 110 -69.56 -34.60 -7.02
N THR A 111 -68.55 -34.96 -6.23
CA THR A 111 -67.89 -34.04 -5.31
C THR A 111 -66.49 -33.72 -5.84
N PHE A 112 -66.22 -32.44 -6.09
CA PHE A 112 -64.91 -31.94 -6.45
C PHE A 112 -64.22 -31.31 -5.23
N LYS A 113 -62.98 -31.71 -4.96
CA LYS A 113 -62.15 -31.24 -3.84
C LYS A 113 -60.83 -30.69 -4.35
N ILE A 114 -60.42 -29.57 -3.76
CA ILE A 114 -59.08 -29.00 -3.96
C ILE A 114 -58.37 -28.98 -2.61
N ASP A 115 -57.33 -29.81 -2.50
CA ASP A 115 -56.50 -29.91 -1.30
C ASP A 115 -55.10 -29.34 -1.57
N GLN A 116 -54.70 -28.35 -0.77
CA GLN A 116 -53.36 -27.76 -0.77
C GLN A 116 -52.66 -28.13 0.54
N THR A 117 -51.63 -28.98 0.47
CA THR A 117 -51.04 -29.60 1.68
C THR A 117 -50.03 -28.73 2.43
N SER A 118 -49.73 -27.51 1.98
CA SER A 118 -48.91 -26.55 2.72
C SER A 118 -49.05 -25.15 2.13
N GLN A 119 -48.90 -24.10 2.95
CA GLN A 119 -48.73 -22.75 2.42
C GLN A 119 -47.48 -22.74 1.53
N LEU A 120 -47.68 -22.50 0.22
CA LEU A 120 -46.62 -22.27 -0.78
C LEU A 120 -45.86 -20.99 -0.41
N SER A 121 -44.97 -21.12 0.57
CA SER A 121 -44.23 -20.03 1.19
C SER A 121 -42.75 -20.14 0.84
N SER A 122 -42.38 -20.13 -0.44
CA SER A 122 -41.11 -19.52 -0.86
C SER A 122 -40.91 -19.46 -2.38
N ILE A 123 -40.58 -18.25 -2.82
CA ILE A 123 -39.57 -17.89 -3.83
C ILE A 123 -39.93 -18.06 -5.32
N ASN A 124 -40.79 -18.99 -5.76
CA ASN A 124 -41.17 -19.13 -7.19
C ASN A 124 -42.69 -19.17 -7.45
N GLN A 125 -43.47 -18.38 -6.70
CA GLN A 125 -44.94 -18.37 -6.77
C GLN A 125 -45.49 -18.20 -8.21
N SER A 126 -44.83 -17.42 -9.06
CA SER A 126 -45.34 -17.15 -10.42
C SER A 126 -45.39 -18.37 -11.34
N ALA A 127 -44.43 -19.29 -11.23
CA ALA A 127 -44.38 -20.48 -12.10
C ALA A 127 -45.38 -21.55 -11.65
N GLU A 128 -45.47 -21.77 -10.34
CA GLU A 128 -46.38 -22.75 -9.73
C GLU A 128 -47.84 -22.29 -9.84
N GLU A 129 -48.09 -20.99 -9.70
CA GLU A 129 -49.40 -20.40 -9.96
C GLU A 129 -49.79 -20.55 -11.44
N ALA A 130 -48.84 -20.41 -12.38
CA ALA A 130 -49.13 -20.61 -13.80
C ALA A 130 -49.54 -22.06 -14.12
N ILE A 131 -48.89 -23.06 -13.50
CA ILE A 131 -49.21 -24.48 -13.68
C ILE A 131 -50.57 -24.81 -13.06
N THR A 132 -50.82 -24.41 -11.81
CA THR A 132 -52.10 -24.64 -11.13
C THR A 132 -53.25 -23.94 -11.84
N LYS A 133 -53.03 -22.72 -12.35
CA LYS A 133 -54.00 -21.97 -13.16
C LYS A 133 -54.26 -22.64 -14.51
N ALA A 134 -53.26 -23.25 -15.15
CA ALA A 134 -53.45 -24.00 -16.40
C ALA A 134 -54.33 -25.24 -16.18
N ILE A 135 -54.06 -26.00 -15.10
CA ILE A 135 -54.88 -27.16 -14.69
C ILE A 135 -56.31 -26.71 -14.36
N TYR A 136 -56.46 -25.69 -13.50
CA TYR A 136 -57.76 -25.15 -13.10
C TYR A 136 -58.57 -24.63 -14.29
N LYS A 137 -57.93 -23.93 -15.25
CA LYS A 137 -58.60 -23.42 -16.45
C LYS A 137 -59.24 -24.55 -17.27
N LYS A 138 -58.61 -25.72 -17.32
CA LYS A 138 -59.15 -26.91 -18.00
C LYS A 138 -60.23 -27.63 -17.21
N LEU A 139 -60.18 -27.58 -15.88
CA LEU A 139 -61.19 -28.17 -14.99
C LEU A 139 -62.41 -27.24 -14.75
N SER A 140 -62.27 -25.93 -15.02
CA SER A 140 -63.32 -24.92 -14.85
C SER A 140 -64.69 -25.25 -15.49
N PRO A 141 -64.78 -25.90 -16.67
CA PRO A 141 -66.06 -26.32 -17.23
C PRO A 141 -66.87 -27.25 -16.32
N LEU A 142 -66.20 -28.01 -15.44
CA LEU A 142 -66.85 -28.89 -14.47
C LEU A 142 -67.51 -28.12 -13.31
N LEU A 143 -67.06 -26.89 -13.06
CA LEU A 143 -67.43 -26.07 -11.90
C LEU A 143 -68.60 -25.11 -12.17
N GLN A 144 -69.24 -25.19 -13.34
CA GLN A 144 -70.39 -24.34 -13.65
C GLN A 144 -71.59 -24.75 -12.78
N PRO A 145 -72.21 -23.82 -12.02
CA PRO A 145 -73.37 -24.13 -11.21
C PRO A 145 -74.54 -24.56 -12.10
N VAL A 146 -75.19 -25.65 -11.73
CA VAL A 146 -76.38 -26.17 -12.42
C VAL A 146 -77.50 -25.13 -12.28
N SER A 147 -77.98 -24.59 -13.40
CA SER A 147 -79.24 -23.82 -13.39
C SER A 147 -80.36 -24.76 -12.97
N PRO A 148 -81.20 -24.38 -11.99
CA PRO A 148 -82.38 -25.16 -11.64
C PRO A 148 -83.37 -25.07 -12.80
N GLU A 149 -83.33 -26.06 -13.68
CA GLU A 149 -84.48 -26.42 -14.50
C GLU A 149 -85.43 -27.25 -13.62
N ASP A 150 -86.70 -26.93 -13.75
CA ASP A 150 -87.88 -27.53 -13.12
C ASP A 150 -88.28 -27.02 -11.73
N GLY A 151 -89.30 -26.15 -11.79
CA GLY A 151 -89.97 -25.54 -10.66
C GLY A 151 -90.88 -26.48 -9.88
N GLY A 152 -91.19 -26.05 -8.66
CA GLY A 152 -92.12 -26.73 -7.77
C GLY A 152 -92.07 -26.14 -6.37
N LEU A 153 -92.57 -24.91 -6.22
CA LEU A 153 -92.76 -24.25 -4.93
C LEU A 153 -94.17 -24.55 -4.38
N VAL A 154 -94.23 -24.71 -3.05
CA VAL A 154 -95.40 -24.57 -2.14
C VAL A 154 -96.28 -25.82 -2.01
N PRO A 155 -96.28 -26.51 -0.83
CA PRO A 155 -96.85 -25.96 0.41
C PRO A 155 -96.17 -26.46 1.71
N THR A 156 -95.11 -25.78 2.18
CA THR A 156 -94.56 -26.00 3.54
C THR A 156 -94.19 -24.70 4.27
N LEU A 157 -94.31 -23.54 3.61
CA LEU A 157 -93.86 -22.24 4.13
C LEU A 157 -94.73 -21.65 5.25
N SER A 158 -95.97 -22.11 5.42
CA SER A 158 -96.89 -21.53 6.41
C SER A 158 -96.62 -22.00 7.85
N ASN A 159 -96.22 -23.26 8.07
CA ASN A 159 -95.92 -23.77 9.41
C ASN A 159 -94.47 -23.46 9.84
N LEU A 160 -93.60 -23.20 8.87
CA LEU A 160 -92.21 -22.86 9.08
C LEU A 160 -92.05 -21.42 9.58
N SER A 161 -92.79 -20.46 9.02
CA SER A 161 -92.66 -19.03 9.37
C SER A 161 -93.03 -18.72 10.84
N GLN A 162 -93.98 -19.47 11.40
CA GLN A 162 -94.52 -19.22 12.73
C GLN A 162 -93.65 -19.83 13.85
N ALA A 163 -93.01 -20.98 13.58
CA ALA A 163 -91.95 -21.50 14.43
C ALA A 163 -90.71 -20.58 14.38
N PHE A 164 -90.36 -20.08 13.18
CA PHE A 164 -89.24 -19.18 13.00
C PHE A 164 -89.36 -17.91 13.84
N SER A 165 -90.51 -17.22 13.87
CA SER A 165 -90.61 -15.91 14.54
C SER A 165 -90.36 -15.96 16.06
N VAL A 166 -90.80 -17.02 16.75
CA VAL A 166 -90.61 -17.18 18.20
C VAL A 166 -89.16 -17.56 18.54
N THR A 167 -88.56 -18.46 17.76
CA THR A 167 -87.11 -18.73 17.88
C THR A 167 -86.27 -17.51 17.51
N TYR A 168 -86.64 -16.72 16.49
CA TYR A 168 -85.90 -15.51 16.11
C TYR A 168 -85.89 -14.46 17.23
N GLN A 169 -86.96 -14.31 18.01
CA GLN A 169 -86.99 -13.36 19.13
C GLN A 169 -86.17 -13.83 20.34
N GLY A 170 -86.19 -15.12 20.66
CA GLY A 170 -85.31 -15.70 21.69
C GLY A 170 -83.83 -15.65 21.29
N ILE A 171 -83.54 -16.04 20.04
CA ILE A 171 -82.21 -15.99 19.45
C ILE A 171 -81.73 -14.55 19.40
N THR A 172 -82.50 -13.57 18.94
CA THR A 172 -82.03 -12.17 18.89
C THR A 172 -81.70 -11.59 20.27
N ARG A 173 -82.35 -12.05 21.34
CA ARG A 173 -82.06 -11.57 22.71
C ARG A 173 -80.80 -12.21 23.30
N GLU A 174 -80.63 -13.51 23.12
CA GLU A 174 -79.40 -14.23 23.49
C GLU A 174 -78.22 -13.78 22.62
N LEU A 175 -78.46 -13.53 21.33
CA LEU A 175 -77.47 -13.06 20.37
C LEU A 175 -77.10 -11.60 20.65
N ALA A 176 -78.04 -10.74 21.11
CA ALA A 176 -77.72 -9.40 21.61
C ALA A 176 -76.86 -9.43 22.89
N LYS A 177 -77.14 -10.34 23.83
CA LYS A 177 -76.29 -10.53 25.03
C LYS A 177 -74.92 -11.10 24.69
N ALA A 178 -74.87 -12.08 23.78
CA ALA A 178 -73.61 -12.65 23.29
C ALA A 178 -72.80 -11.60 22.52
N ILE A 179 -73.44 -10.77 21.68
CA ILE A 179 -72.78 -9.64 21.00
C ILE A 179 -72.23 -8.65 22.03
N ALA A 180 -72.98 -8.30 23.07
CA ALA A 180 -72.52 -7.37 24.10
C ALA A 180 -71.32 -7.95 24.91
N ALA A 181 -71.40 -9.22 25.30
CA ALA A 181 -70.29 -9.89 25.97
C ALA A 181 -69.06 -10.02 25.07
N VAL A 182 -69.25 -10.34 23.77
CA VAL A 182 -68.17 -10.39 22.78
C VAL A 182 -67.62 -8.99 22.49
N SER A 183 -68.44 -7.94 22.50
CA SER A 183 -67.97 -6.57 22.32
C SER A 183 -67.16 -6.08 23.51
N ASP A 184 -67.57 -6.40 24.73
CA ASP A 184 -66.83 -6.07 25.95
C ASP A 184 -65.51 -6.83 26.03
N GLU A 185 -65.52 -8.13 25.68
CA GLU A 185 -64.31 -8.94 25.63
C GLU A 185 -63.35 -8.44 24.54
N ARG A 186 -63.87 -8.07 23.35
CA ARG A 186 -63.05 -7.44 22.30
C ARG A 186 -62.52 -6.08 22.72
N ALA A 187 -63.29 -5.29 23.46
CA ALA A 187 -62.83 -4.00 23.97
C ALA A 187 -61.67 -4.18 24.95
N LYS A 188 -61.77 -5.15 25.88
CA LYS A 188 -60.68 -5.50 26.80
C LYS A 188 -59.44 -6.02 26.06
N GLN A 189 -59.63 -6.94 25.12
CA GLN A 189 -58.54 -7.46 24.31
C GLN A 189 -57.86 -6.34 23.51
N LEU A 190 -58.61 -5.39 22.95
CA LEU A 190 -58.05 -4.24 22.25
C LEU A 190 -57.22 -3.38 23.19
N THR A 191 -57.69 -3.10 24.41
CA THR A 191 -56.91 -2.32 25.39
C THR A 191 -55.64 -3.04 25.83
N GLU A 192 -55.71 -4.35 26.08
CA GLU A 192 -54.52 -5.15 26.42
C GLU A 192 -53.53 -5.18 25.26
N PHE A 193 -54.01 -5.36 24.02
CA PHE A 193 -53.18 -5.28 22.82
C PHE A 193 -52.54 -3.90 22.63
N GLU A 194 -53.26 -2.81 22.90
CA GLU A 194 -52.72 -1.45 22.83
C GLU A 194 -51.63 -1.22 23.87
N GLU A 195 -51.82 -1.71 25.10
CA GLU A 195 -50.81 -1.64 26.16
C GLU A 195 -49.57 -2.49 25.86
N GLU A 196 -49.75 -3.72 25.36
CA GLU A 196 -48.65 -4.58 24.92
C GLU A 196 -47.88 -3.94 23.76
N ARG A 197 -48.58 -3.39 22.76
CA ARG A 197 -47.93 -2.68 21.66
C ARG A 197 -47.15 -1.46 22.15
N ARG A 198 -47.68 -0.72 23.12
CA ARG A 198 -46.96 0.43 23.71
C ARG A 198 -45.69 -0.03 24.41
N LYS A 199 -45.76 -1.07 25.24
CA LYS A 199 -44.58 -1.65 25.93
C LYS A 199 -43.53 -2.14 24.92
N LEU A 200 -43.97 -2.88 23.89
CA LEU A 200 -43.08 -3.39 22.86
C LEU A 200 -42.43 -2.26 22.06
N HIS A 201 -43.17 -1.17 21.79
CA HIS A 201 -42.59 0.01 21.16
C HIS A 201 -41.55 0.71 22.05
N GLU A 202 -41.83 0.85 23.35
CA GLU A 202 -40.87 1.40 24.31
C GLU A 202 -39.59 0.56 24.36
N GLU A 203 -39.70 -0.76 24.46
CA GLU A 203 -38.58 -1.71 24.46
C GLU A 203 -37.76 -1.61 23.16
N VAL A 204 -38.41 -1.64 21.99
CA VAL A 204 -37.71 -1.51 20.69
C VAL A 204 -37.03 -0.15 20.55
N THR A 205 -37.64 0.93 21.06
CA THR A 205 -36.97 2.26 21.02
C THR A 205 -35.78 2.32 21.96
N GLN A 206 -35.83 1.60 23.08
CA GLN A 206 -34.72 1.52 24.03
C GLN A 206 -33.57 0.69 23.45
N GLU A 207 -33.84 -0.49 22.89
CA GLU A 207 -32.85 -1.31 22.19
C GLU A 207 -32.18 -0.53 21.04
N ARG A 208 -32.96 0.21 20.25
CA ARG A 208 -32.41 1.06 19.18
C ARG A 208 -31.51 2.16 19.70
N LYS A 209 -31.84 2.77 20.85
CA LYS A 209 -31.00 3.79 21.49
C LYS A 209 -29.70 3.18 22.03
N GLU A 210 -29.78 2.00 22.62
CA GLU A 210 -28.62 1.27 23.13
C GLU A 210 -27.70 0.82 21.99
N ALA A 211 -28.26 0.27 20.91
CA ALA A 211 -27.52 -0.07 19.70
C ALA A 211 -26.88 1.16 19.02
N ALA A 212 -27.59 2.29 18.97
CA ALA A 212 -27.05 3.54 18.44
C ALA A 212 -25.86 4.04 19.29
N LYS A 213 -25.99 4.03 20.62
CA LYS A 213 -24.90 4.38 21.54
C LYS A 213 -23.69 3.46 21.37
N HIS A 214 -23.92 2.15 21.28
CA HIS A 214 -22.83 1.19 21.06
C HIS A 214 -22.11 1.45 19.74
N SER A 215 -22.85 1.72 18.66
CA SER A 215 -22.26 2.05 17.36
C SER A 215 -21.47 3.37 17.40
N GLU A 216 -21.94 4.36 18.14
CA GLU A 216 -21.24 5.63 18.32
C GLU A 216 -19.94 5.44 19.12
N GLU A 217 -19.97 4.61 20.17
CA GLU A 217 -18.78 4.24 20.94
C GLU A 217 -17.74 3.50 20.09
N GLU A 218 -18.16 2.57 19.22
CA GLU A 218 -17.27 1.88 18.28
C GLU A 218 -16.66 2.84 17.25
N LEU A 219 -17.46 3.74 16.68
CA LEU A 219 -16.96 4.75 15.74
C LEU A 219 -15.98 5.72 16.41
N LEU A 220 -16.21 6.07 17.68
CA LEU A 220 -15.29 6.90 18.45
C LEU A 220 -13.98 6.16 18.76
N LYS A 221 -14.03 4.86 19.06
CA LYS A 221 -12.82 4.03 19.24
C LYS A 221 -12.02 3.94 17.93
N ALA A 222 -12.68 3.62 16.82
CA ALA A 222 -12.04 3.55 15.51
C ALA A 222 -11.41 4.88 15.09
N ARG A 223 -12.08 6.01 15.36
CA ARG A 223 -11.52 7.35 15.11
C ARG A 223 -10.27 7.61 15.93
N ARG A 224 -10.27 7.24 17.22
CA ARG A 224 -9.07 7.38 18.08
C ARG A 224 -7.91 6.53 17.58
N GLU A 225 -8.16 5.28 17.18
CA GLU A 225 -7.12 4.41 16.60
C GLU A 225 -6.54 5.01 15.31
N ILE A 226 -7.40 5.58 14.46
CA ILE A 226 -6.96 6.27 13.25
C ILE A 226 -6.11 7.50 13.62
N ASP A 227 -6.56 8.34 14.55
CA ASP A 227 -5.81 9.54 14.97
C ASP A 227 -4.46 9.19 15.62
N GLU A 228 -4.41 8.13 16.43
CA GLU A 228 -3.17 7.59 17.00
C GLU A 228 -2.22 7.11 15.90
N SER A 229 -2.72 6.34 14.93
CA SER A 229 -1.91 5.88 13.79
C SER A 229 -1.37 7.04 12.94
N TRP A 230 -2.16 8.09 12.72
CA TRP A 230 -1.71 9.30 12.02
C TRP A 230 -0.63 10.04 12.79
N ALA A 231 -0.76 10.14 14.12
CA ALA A 231 0.26 10.74 14.96
C ALA A 231 1.58 9.94 14.91
N GLU A 232 1.51 8.61 14.90
CA GLU A 232 2.68 7.73 14.72
C GLU A 232 3.35 7.91 13.35
N ILE A 233 2.56 7.92 12.27
CA ILE A 233 3.05 8.13 10.90
C ILE A 233 3.73 9.50 10.79
N GLU A 234 3.14 10.55 11.35
CA GLU A 234 3.70 11.90 11.29
C GLU A 234 5.00 12.00 12.12
N ALA A 235 5.06 11.33 13.27
CA ALA A 235 6.30 11.21 14.06
C ALA A 235 7.40 10.47 13.28
N ALA A 236 7.06 9.37 12.63
CA ALA A 236 7.98 8.60 11.79
C ALA A 236 8.46 9.42 10.58
N ARG A 237 7.57 10.18 9.92
CA ARG A 237 7.91 11.05 8.80
C ARG A 237 8.91 12.13 9.20
N LYS A 238 8.69 12.79 10.34
CA LYS A 238 9.63 13.78 10.89
C LYS A 238 10.99 13.15 11.20
N GLN A 239 11.03 11.94 11.74
CA GLN A 239 12.29 11.22 11.96
C GLN A 239 13.02 10.91 10.64
N LEU A 240 12.29 10.44 9.62
CA LEU A 240 12.83 10.15 8.30
C LEU A 240 13.38 11.40 7.60
N GLU A 241 12.66 12.53 7.65
CA GLU A 241 13.13 13.80 7.09
C GLU A 241 14.45 14.25 7.72
N ILE A 242 14.57 14.17 9.04
CA ILE A 242 15.82 14.48 9.75
C ILE A 242 16.95 13.53 9.34
N SER A 243 16.67 12.23 9.17
CA SER A 243 17.67 11.26 8.72
C SER A 243 18.14 11.54 7.30
N SER A 244 17.22 11.93 6.40
CA SER A 244 17.52 12.30 5.01
C SER A 244 18.47 13.50 4.93
N HIS A 245 18.25 14.54 5.75
CA HIS A 245 19.15 15.70 5.79
C HIS A 245 20.55 15.36 6.32
N LYS A 246 20.65 14.45 7.32
CA LYS A 246 21.95 13.96 7.80
C LYS A 246 22.71 13.20 6.71
N ASP A 247 22.02 12.31 5.98
CA ASP A 247 22.63 11.52 4.92
C ASP A 247 23.05 12.36 3.71
N ALA A 248 22.23 13.34 3.32
CA ALA A 248 22.55 14.26 2.23
C ALA A 248 23.85 15.04 2.52
N ARG A 249 24.03 15.53 3.75
CA ARG A 249 25.25 16.23 4.15
C ARG A 249 26.47 15.30 4.15
N ARG A 250 26.34 14.09 4.68
CA ARG A 250 27.43 13.08 4.67
C ARG A 250 27.88 12.75 3.25
N ARG A 251 26.95 12.67 2.30
CA ARG A 251 27.26 12.47 0.87
C ARG A 251 28.06 13.64 0.30
N GLN A 252 27.64 14.88 0.57
CA GLN A 252 28.37 16.08 0.11
C GLN A 252 29.80 16.11 0.68
N PHE A 253 29.98 15.78 1.95
CA PHE A 253 31.32 15.70 2.55
C PHE A 253 32.17 14.58 1.95
N ALA A 254 31.60 13.40 1.73
CA ALA A 254 32.31 12.30 1.09
C ALA A 254 32.75 12.67 -0.34
N GLU A 255 31.91 13.39 -1.09
CA GLU A 255 32.25 13.90 -2.41
C GLU A 255 33.37 14.94 -2.36
N LEU A 256 33.31 15.91 -1.43
CA LEU A 256 34.38 16.89 -1.23
C LEU A 256 35.71 16.20 -0.85
N GLN A 257 35.66 15.21 0.04
CA GLN A 257 36.84 14.41 0.41
C GLN A 257 37.39 13.63 -0.78
N LYS A 258 36.53 13.05 -1.61
CA LYS A 258 36.92 12.35 -2.83
C LYS A 258 37.57 13.31 -3.82
N ASN A 259 36.98 14.48 -4.06
CA ASN A 259 37.54 15.49 -4.95
C ASN A 259 38.89 16.01 -4.44
N LEU A 260 39.04 16.23 -3.13
CA LEU A 260 40.32 16.57 -2.51
C LEU A 260 41.35 15.44 -2.65
N HIS A 261 40.94 14.18 -2.50
CA HIS A 261 41.82 13.03 -2.69
C HIS A 261 42.29 12.90 -4.14
N GLU A 262 41.38 13.10 -5.10
CA GLU A 262 41.70 13.12 -6.52
C GLU A 262 42.65 14.28 -6.86
N THR A 263 42.43 15.46 -6.27
CA THR A 263 43.30 16.63 -6.43
C THR A 263 44.68 16.40 -5.83
N LEU A 264 44.80 15.65 -4.72
CA LEU A 264 46.09 15.24 -4.15
C LEU A 264 46.84 14.24 -5.04
N GLY A 265 46.11 13.38 -5.75
CA GLY A 265 46.69 12.44 -6.72
C GLY A 265 47.11 13.11 -8.02
N GLN A 266 46.46 14.20 -8.39
CA GLN A 266 46.88 15.06 -9.49
C GLN A 266 48.17 15.79 -9.10
N ARG A 267 49.17 15.79 -10.00
CA ARG A 267 50.40 16.56 -9.77
C ARG A 267 50.00 18.04 -9.61
N VAL A 268 50.23 18.56 -8.40
CA VAL A 268 50.03 19.99 -8.01
C VAL A 268 50.74 20.95 -8.97
N VAL A 269 51.76 20.48 -9.67
CA VAL A 269 52.50 21.25 -10.66
C VAL A 269 51.95 20.94 -12.05
N ASP A 270 51.35 21.95 -12.68
CA ASP A 270 51.01 21.91 -14.10
C ASP A 270 52.24 21.42 -14.89
N SER A 271 51.99 20.47 -15.80
CA SER A 271 53.02 19.87 -16.65
C SER A 271 53.84 20.93 -17.40
N GLY A 272 53.23 22.07 -17.75
CA GLY A 272 53.92 23.22 -18.36
C GLY A 272 54.94 23.85 -17.43
N LEU A 273 54.57 24.06 -16.16
CA LEU A 273 55.45 24.69 -15.16
C LEU A 273 56.63 23.78 -14.78
N ASN A 274 56.43 22.45 -14.78
CA ASN A 274 57.52 21.53 -14.53
C ASN A 274 58.54 21.52 -15.68
N LYS A 275 58.08 21.64 -16.92
CA LYS A 275 58.97 21.77 -18.10
C LYS A 275 59.80 23.05 -18.04
N THR A 276 59.21 24.18 -17.65
CA THR A 276 59.96 25.45 -17.55
C THR A 276 61.00 25.40 -16.43
N ARG A 277 60.68 24.81 -15.28
CA ARG A 277 61.64 24.61 -14.18
C ARG A 277 62.84 23.77 -14.60
N TRP A 278 62.60 22.66 -15.30
CA TRP A 278 63.65 21.82 -15.85
C TRP A 278 64.44 22.51 -16.97
N ALA A 279 63.78 23.31 -17.82
CA ALA A 279 64.46 24.09 -18.85
C ALA A 279 65.43 25.11 -18.25
N VAL A 280 65.04 25.81 -17.18
CA VAL A 280 65.93 26.73 -16.46
C VAL A 280 67.12 25.97 -15.85
N PHE A 281 66.88 24.82 -15.23
CA PHE A 281 67.96 23.97 -14.71
C PHE A 281 68.95 23.57 -15.81
N TRP A 282 68.46 23.07 -16.95
CA TRP A 282 69.31 22.70 -18.08
C TRP A 282 70.02 23.90 -18.69
N ALA A 283 69.41 25.08 -18.73
CA ALA A 283 70.06 26.30 -19.20
C ALA A 283 71.23 26.71 -18.31
N ILE A 284 71.07 26.65 -16.98
CA ILE A 284 72.16 26.92 -16.03
C ILE A 284 73.27 25.87 -16.16
N MET A 285 72.92 24.60 -16.27
CA MET A 285 73.87 23.50 -16.46
C MET A 285 74.64 23.64 -17.79
N LEU A 286 73.95 23.98 -18.87
CA LEU A 286 74.56 24.22 -20.18
C LEU A 286 75.51 25.42 -20.14
N ALA A 287 75.14 26.50 -19.45
CA ALA A 287 76.02 27.65 -19.25
C ALA A 287 77.29 27.26 -18.48
N GLY A 288 77.16 26.47 -17.40
CA GLY A 288 78.30 25.93 -16.66
C GLY A 288 79.18 25.00 -17.50
N PHE A 289 78.57 24.17 -18.34
CA PHE A 289 79.29 23.29 -19.29
C PHE A 289 80.06 24.11 -20.33
N CYS A 290 79.42 25.12 -20.94
CA CYS A 290 80.08 26.05 -21.86
C CYS A 290 81.25 26.79 -21.20
N ALA A 291 81.11 27.23 -19.94
CA ALA A 291 82.19 27.85 -19.20
C ALA A 291 83.38 26.88 -18.99
N THR A 292 83.08 25.61 -18.68
CA THR A 292 84.10 24.56 -18.53
C THR A 292 84.82 24.27 -19.85
N LEU A 293 84.09 24.20 -20.96
CA LEU A 293 84.64 23.98 -22.29
C LEU A 293 85.50 25.18 -22.74
N LEU A 294 85.06 26.41 -22.48
CA LEU A 294 85.87 27.62 -22.75
C LEU A 294 87.13 27.67 -21.89
N ALA A 295 87.08 27.19 -20.64
CA ALA A 295 88.27 27.08 -19.80
C ALA A 295 89.26 26.07 -20.40
N TYR A 296 88.77 24.90 -20.82
CA TYR A 296 89.59 23.87 -21.47
C TYR A 296 90.26 24.36 -22.77
N ILE A 297 89.51 25.04 -23.64
CA ILE A 297 90.05 25.66 -24.86
C ILE A 297 91.10 26.72 -24.51
N THR A 298 90.88 27.51 -23.46
CA THR A 298 91.84 28.54 -23.02
C THR A 298 93.15 27.93 -22.52
N ILE A 299 93.11 26.76 -21.86
CA ILE A 299 94.30 26.03 -21.41
C ILE A 299 95.06 25.43 -22.61
N THR A 300 94.34 24.82 -23.55
CA THR A 300 94.95 24.10 -24.69
C THR A 300 95.53 25.02 -25.76
N ASN A 301 94.98 26.24 -25.93
CA ASN A 301 95.46 27.23 -26.91
C ASN A 301 96.47 28.24 -26.34
N GLN A 302 97.19 27.92 -25.26
CA GLN A 302 98.24 28.81 -24.75
C GLN A 302 99.35 28.98 -25.80
N PRO A 303 99.77 30.22 -26.14
CA PRO A 303 100.85 30.44 -27.10
C PRO A 303 102.17 29.87 -26.54
N ALA A 304 102.95 29.22 -27.41
CA ALA A 304 104.22 28.57 -27.04
C ALA A 304 105.31 29.56 -26.56
N ASP A 305 105.11 30.86 -26.80
CA ASP A 305 106.08 31.91 -26.50
C ASP A 305 105.75 32.58 -25.14
N ILE A 306 106.32 32.04 -24.06
CA ILE A 306 106.04 32.43 -22.66
C ILE A 306 106.86 33.67 -22.24
N SER A 307 107.48 34.37 -23.18
CA SER A 307 108.47 35.44 -22.93
C SER A 307 107.88 36.72 -22.32
N SER A 308 106.55 36.89 -22.29
CA SER A 308 105.89 38.05 -21.67
C SER A 308 105.02 37.66 -20.48
N THR A 309 105.10 38.42 -19.37
CA THR A 309 104.31 38.20 -18.14
C THR A 309 102.80 38.21 -18.40
N SER A 310 102.34 38.96 -19.40
CA SER A 310 100.93 39.00 -19.81
C SER A 310 100.47 37.72 -20.53
N ALA A 311 101.36 36.99 -21.21
CA ALA A 311 101.01 35.80 -21.99
C ALA A 311 100.54 34.62 -21.14
N TRP A 312 101.04 34.48 -19.90
CA TRP A 312 100.62 33.39 -19.00
C TRP A 312 99.58 33.84 -17.96
N LEU A 313 99.65 35.11 -17.50
CA LEU A 313 98.78 35.64 -16.44
C LEU A 313 97.32 35.77 -16.90
N LEU A 314 97.07 36.31 -18.09
CA LEU A 314 95.71 36.54 -18.59
C LEU A 314 94.92 35.23 -18.80
N PRO A 315 95.49 34.18 -19.43
CA PRO A 315 94.83 32.87 -19.50
C PRO A 315 94.59 32.23 -18.13
N ALA A 316 95.52 32.38 -17.18
CA ALA A 316 95.36 31.84 -15.82
C ALA A 316 94.19 32.51 -15.06
N ILE A 317 94.06 33.84 -15.15
CA ILE A 317 92.94 34.57 -14.55
C ILE A 317 91.61 34.20 -15.23
N LYS A 318 91.60 34.10 -16.57
CA LYS A 318 90.39 33.74 -17.32
C LYS A 318 89.92 32.31 -16.98
N THR A 319 90.83 31.35 -16.90
CA THR A 319 90.50 29.94 -16.59
C THR A 319 90.02 29.78 -15.15
N THR A 320 90.62 30.48 -14.19
CA THR A 320 90.15 30.49 -12.79
C THR A 320 88.75 31.11 -12.65
N LEU A 321 88.48 32.23 -13.32
CA LEU A 321 87.14 32.83 -13.35
C LEU A 321 86.10 31.91 -14.00
N LEU A 322 86.44 31.26 -15.12
CA LEU A 322 85.55 30.32 -15.79
C LEU A 322 85.29 29.06 -14.95
N ALA A 323 86.31 28.53 -14.26
CA ALA A 323 86.15 27.40 -13.34
C ALA A 323 85.24 27.78 -12.16
N LEU A 324 85.43 28.96 -11.58
CA LEU A 324 84.59 29.47 -10.48
C LEU A 324 83.15 29.71 -10.96
N THR A 325 82.98 30.18 -12.20
CA THR A 325 81.65 30.33 -12.83
C THR A 325 80.97 28.97 -13.05
N ALA A 326 81.71 27.96 -13.50
CA ALA A 326 81.17 26.61 -13.70
C ALA A 326 80.72 25.98 -12.37
N ILE A 327 81.54 26.10 -11.32
CA ILE A 327 81.20 25.65 -9.97
C ILE A 327 79.96 26.43 -9.45
N GLY A 328 79.94 27.75 -9.62
CA GLY A 328 78.81 28.60 -9.22
C GLY A 328 77.51 28.24 -9.94
N ALA A 329 77.57 27.92 -11.24
CA ALA A 329 76.43 27.46 -12.02
C ALA A 329 75.89 26.12 -11.49
N PHE A 330 76.77 25.17 -11.15
CA PHE A 330 76.35 23.89 -10.57
C PHE A 330 75.63 24.08 -9.21
N PHE A 331 76.20 24.87 -8.31
CA PHE A 331 75.55 25.16 -7.01
C PHE A 331 74.23 25.91 -7.18
N SER A 332 74.15 26.83 -8.14
CA SER A 332 72.92 27.57 -8.45
C SER A 332 71.83 26.64 -9.01
N ALA A 333 72.19 25.70 -9.88
CA ALA A 333 71.27 24.68 -10.40
C ALA A 333 70.76 23.74 -9.29
N ALA A 334 71.65 23.30 -8.39
CA ALA A 334 71.28 22.49 -7.23
C ALA A 334 70.37 23.25 -6.25
N ALA A 335 70.70 24.51 -5.95
CA ALA A 335 69.88 25.37 -5.09
C ALA A 335 68.49 25.63 -5.69
N TRP A 336 68.41 25.83 -7.01
CA TRP A 336 67.16 25.96 -7.75
C TRP A 336 66.27 24.73 -7.58
N LEU A 337 66.81 23.54 -7.82
CA LEU A 337 66.05 22.29 -7.69
C LEU A 337 65.58 22.08 -6.24
N ARG A 338 66.46 22.32 -5.25
CA ARG A 338 66.12 22.23 -3.83
C ARG A 338 65.00 23.19 -3.45
N TYR A 339 65.05 24.45 -3.91
CA TYR A 339 64.03 25.45 -3.61
C TYR A 339 62.64 25.00 -4.08
N PHE A 340 62.52 24.55 -5.34
CA PHE A 340 61.23 24.09 -5.86
C PHE A 340 60.76 22.78 -5.21
N TYR A 341 61.67 21.86 -4.92
CA TYR A 341 61.32 20.64 -4.19
C TYR A 341 60.74 20.94 -2.81
N MET A 342 61.40 21.82 -2.03
CA MET A 342 60.91 22.21 -0.71
C MET A 342 59.57 22.94 -0.80
N ARG A 343 59.40 23.82 -1.79
CA ARG A 343 58.15 24.54 -2.01
C ARG A 343 56.99 23.61 -2.37
N ASP A 344 57.24 22.63 -3.23
CA ASP A 344 56.21 21.66 -3.64
C ASP A 344 55.85 20.72 -2.47
N MET A 345 56.83 20.31 -1.65
CA MET A 345 56.57 19.53 -0.42
C MET A 345 55.74 20.32 0.59
N GLN A 346 56.05 21.59 0.81
CA GLN A 346 55.25 22.46 1.69
C GLN A 346 53.81 22.58 1.20
N SER A 347 53.60 22.77 -0.11
CA SER A 347 52.25 22.85 -0.69
C SER A 347 51.47 21.54 -0.52
N GLN A 348 52.12 20.38 -0.62
CA GLN A 348 51.49 19.08 -0.35
C GLN A 348 51.12 18.93 1.13
N GLU A 349 52.03 19.29 2.04
CA GLU A 349 51.73 19.28 3.47
C GLU A 349 50.55 20.20 3.83
N GLU A 350 50.49 21.40 3.28
CA GLU A 350 49.38 22.33 3.47
C GLU A 350 48.05 21.74 2.99
N THR A 351 48.05 21.06 1.83
CA THR A 351 46.85 20.41 1.30
C THR A 351 46.41 19.23 2.17
N LEU A 352 47.36 18.43 2.69
CA LEU A 352 47.06 17.33 3.61
C LEU A 352 46.51 17.83 4.95
N ARG A 353 47.07 18.92 5.48
CA ARG A 353 46.55 19.56 6.70
C ARG A 353 45.15 20.13 6.48
N PHE A 354 44.94 20.83 5.38
CA PHE A 354 43.62 21.35 5.01
C PHE A 354 42.57 20.22 4.93
N ARG A 355 42.94 19.06 4.37
CA ARG A 355 42.06 17.88 4.34
C ARG A 355 41.75 17.35 5.74
N ASN A 356 42.74 17.29 6.63
CA ASN A 356 42.54 16.87 8.01
C ASN A 356 41.63 17.86 8.75
N ASP A 357 41.88 19.16 8.61
CA ASP A 357 41.05 20.21 9.19
C ASP A 357 39.62 20.17 8.65
N MET A 358 39.41 19.92 7.35
CA MET A 358 38.07 19.70 6.80
C MET A 358 37.35 18.50 7.43
N ALA A 359 38.05 17.38 7.65
CA ALA A 359 37.49 16.21 8.31
C ALA A 359 37.14 16.51 9.79
N ARG A 360 38.04 17.20 10.51
CA ARG A 360 37.78 17.66 11.88
C ARG A 360 36.58 18.60 11.92
N ALA A 361 36.52 19.60 11.05
CA ALA A 361 35.43 20.57 10.95
C ALA A 361 34.08 19.89 10.71
N SER A 362 34.04 18.90 9.80
CA SER A 362 32.84 18.09 9.53
C SER A 362 32.38 17.36 10.79
N TRP A 363 33.31 16.78 11.55
CA TRP A 363 32.97 16.10 12.81
C TRP A 363 32.48 17.10 13.87
N VAL A 364 33.12 18.27 14.02
CA VAL A 364 32.65 19.33 14.94
C VAL A 364 31.23 19.76 14.61
N MET A 365 30.94 19.97 13.32
CA MET A 365 29.61 20.40 12.88
C MET A 365 28.53 19.35 13.17
N ASP A 366 28.84 18.07 12.92
CA ASP A 366 27.91 16.99 13.21
C ASP A 366 27.69 16.84 14.71
N ALA A 367 28.74 16.89 15.52
CA ALA A 367 28.65 16.87 16.99
C ALA A 367 27.87 18.07 17.54
N ALA A 368 28.12 19.27 17.02
CA ALA A 368 27.40 20.49 17.38
C ALA A 368 25.90 20.37 17.11
N LEU A 369 25.53 19.81 15.97
CA LEU A 369 24.12 19.61 15.61
C LEU A 369 23.47 18.46 16.36
N GLU A 370 24.23 17.43 16.75
CA GLU A 370 23.75 16.35 17.60
C GLU A 370 23.43 16.87 19.00
N ILE A 371 24.35 17.63 19.62
CA ILE A 371 24.12 18.28 20.93
C ILE A 371 22.90 19.19 20.87
N ARG A 372 22.78 20.02 19.82
CA ARG A 372 21.62 20.90 19.66
C ARG A 372 20.31 20.14 19.46
N LYS A 373 20.34 18.97 18.82
CA LYS A 373 19.15 18.14 18.60
C LYS A 373 18.73 17.39 19.86
N GLU A 374 19.67 16.90 20.66
CA GLU A 374 19.39 16.10 21.85
C GLU A 374 19.06 16.92 23.09
N HIS A 375 19.72 18.07 23.25
CA HIS A 375 19.61 18.87 24.48
C HIS A 375 18.86 20.18 24.31
N ASP A 376 18.55 20.61 23.06
CA ASP A 376 17.97 21.92 22.71
C ASP A 376 18.68 23.12 23.38
N GLU A 377 19.91 22.90 23.84
CA GLU A 377 20.68 23.83 24.65
C GLU A 377 21.71 24.55 23.76
N ALA A 378 22.03 25.79 24.13
CA ALA A 378 23.08 26.54 23.47
C ALA A 378 24.42 25.84 23.70
N ILE A 379 25.12 25.50 22.62
CA ILE A 379 26.42 24.82 22.68
C ILE A 379 27.40 25.73 23.45
N PRO A 380 28.08 25.22 24.49
CA PRO A 380 29.04 26.02 25.26
C PRO A 380 30.10 26.63 24.34
N PRO A 381 30.31 27.96 24.38
CA PRO A 381 31.25 28.63 23.48
C PRO A 381 32.70 28.17 23.71
N GLU A 382 33.03 27.76 24.94
CA GLU A 382 34.33 27.20 25.33
C GLU A 382 34.63 25.88 24.61
N TRP A 383 33.60 25.03 24.41
CA TRP A 383 33.76 23.78 23.68
C TRP A 383 34.01 24.04 22.19
N ILE A 384 33.21 24.93 21.57
CA ILE A 384 33.43 25.32 20.17
C ILE A 384 34.83 25.91 20.00
N ALA A 385 35.24 26.82 20.88
CA ALA A 385 36.57 27.41 20.85
C ALA A 385 37.66 26.35 20.93
N GLY A 386 37.55 25.37 21.84
CA GLY A 386 38.54 24.30 21.98
C GLY A 386 38.62 23.35 20.77
N VAL A 387 37.48 22.95 20.18
CA VAL A 387 37.50 22.00 19.07
C VAL A 387 37.85 22.69 17.73
N THR A 388 37.52 23.97 17.58
CA THR A 388 37.88 24.77 16.40
C THR A 388 39.27 25.42 16.50
N GLU A 389 39.95 25.30 17.63
CA GLU A 389 41.30 25.83 17.79
C GLU A 389 42.27 25.18 16.79
N GLY A 390 43.02 26.04 16.10
CA GLY A 390 44.02 25.62 15.10
C GLY A 390 43.44 25.14 13.77
N LEU A 391 42.11 25.06 13.62
CA LEU A 391 41.45 24.69 12.37
C LEU A 391 41.76 25.74 11.29
N PHE A 392 42.33 25.31 10.16
CA PHE A 392 42.75 26.18 9.07
C PHE A 392 43.77 27.26 9.47
N SER A 393 44.49 27.06 10.57
CA SER A 393 45.56 27.97 10.97
C SER A 393 46.70 27.86 9.95
N ALA A 394 46.80 28.85 9.07
CA ALA A 394 47.97 28.98 8.21
C ALA A 394 49.20 29.11 9.12
N ARG A 395 50.24 28.29 8.87
CA ARG A 395 51.53 28.49 9.53
C ARG A 395 51.93 29.94 9.28
N LYS A 396 52.01 30.76 10.33
CA LYS A 396 52.72 32.03 10.23
C LYS A 396 54.10 31.70 9.67
N LYS A 397 54.44 32.37 8.58
CA LYS A 397 55.53 32.01 7.68
C LYS A 397 56.85 32.47 8.30
N ASP A 398 57.23 31.91 9.44
CA ASP A 398 58.38 32.38 10.23
C ASP A 398 59.76 32.00 9.65
N THR A 399 59.86 31.42 8.44
CA THR A 399 61.07 30.67 8.05
C THR A 399 61.54 30.87 6.61
N LEU A 400 61.40 32.07 6.04
CA LEU A 400 62.25 32.47 4.90
C LEU A 400 63.31 33.51 5.27
N GLU A 401 63.04 34.41 6.21
CA GLU A 401 64.04 35.35 6.71
C GLU A 401 65.13 34.65 7.51
N GLU A 402 64.83 33.73 8.42
CA GLU A 402 65.87 33.04 9.21
C GLU A 402 66.84 32.21 8.36
N GLY A 403 66.38 31.56 7.29
CA GLY A 403 67.24 30.78 6.40
C GLY A 403 68.16 31.66 5.55
N ALA A 404 67.63 32.77 5.02
CA ALA A 404 68.41 33.77 4.29
C ALA A 404 69.37 34.53 5.23
N GLN A 405 68.96 34.78 6.47
CA GLN A 405 69.74 35.46 7.50
C GLN A 405 70.83 34.55 8.08
N ALA A 406 70.57 33.23 8.20
CA ALA A 406 71.57 32.23 8.55
C ALA A 406 72.60 32.01 7.43
N LEU A 407 72.17 32.01 6.17
CA LEU A 407 73.09 31.93 5.02
C LEU A 407 73.89 33.23 4.83
N ALA A 408 73.28 34.39 5.06
CA ALA A 408 73.98 35.68 5.10
C ALA A 408 74.94 35.78 6.29
N ALA A 409 74.61 35.17 7.43
CA ALA A 409 75.52 35.04 8.57
C ALA A 409 76.69 34.09 8.23
N LEU A 410 76.44 32.97 7.55
CA LEU A 410 77.49 32.03 7.14
C LEU A 410 78.42 32.64 6.08
N MET A 411 77.90 33.32 5.06
CA MET A 411 78.71 34.02 4.07
C MET A 411 79.45 35.21 4.66
N GLY A 412 78.83 35.92 5.61
CA GLY A 412 79.47 36.97 6.41
C GLY A 412 80.54 36.45 7.40
N MET A 413 80.48 35.17 7.78
CA MET A 413 81.43 34.48 8.67
C MET A 413 82.51 33.69 7.93
N SER A 414 82.56 33.72 6.60
CA SER A 414 83.70 33.19 5.83
C SER A 414 84.93 34.09 6.02
N ALA A 415 85.51 34.05 7.22
CA ALA A 415 86.79 34.65 7.54
C ALA A 415 87.88 33.91 6.75
N SER A 416 88.68 34.64 5.99
CA SER A 416 89.88 34.09 5.38
C SER A 416 90.89 33.80 6.51
N ALA A 417 91.07 32.52 6.84
CA ALA A 417 92.15 32.08 7.71
C ALA A 417 93.39 31.85 6.83
N THR A 418 94.39 32.72 6.94
CA THR A 418 95.71 32.52 6.33
C THR A 418 96.66 31.98 7.39
N ILE A 419 97.13 30.75 7.19
CA ILE A 419 98.14 30.11 8.03
C ILE A 419 99.52 30.44 7.45
N GLY A 420 100.27 31.28 8.15
CA GLY A 420 101.67 31.59 7.85
C GLY A 420 102.63 30.95 8.87
N PRO A 421 103.95 31.01 8.64
CA PRO A 421 104.96 30.37 9.49
C PRO A 421 105.05 30.90 10.94
N ASN A 422 104.30 31.95 11.28
CA ASN A 422 104.21 32.52 12.62
C ASN A 422 102.88 32.22 13.35
N GLY A 423 102.11 31.24 12.86
CA GLY A 423 100.83 30.82 13.46
C GLY A 423 99.59 31.29 12.67
N PRO A 424 98.38 30.81 13.03
CA PRO A 424 97.15 31.14 12.32
C PRO A 424 96.70 32.58 12.60
N THR A 425 96.63 33.42 11.57
CA THR A 425 96.06 34.77 11.66
C THR A 425 94.66 34.80 11.07
N PHE A 426 93.68 35.27 11.84
CA PHE A 426 92.28 35.40 11.41
C PHE A 426 91.98 36.85 11.04
N ALA A 427 91.69 37.13 9.77
CA ALA A 427 91.24 38.46 9.34
C ALA A 427 89.70 38.52 9.35
N LEU A 428 89.14 39.21 10.33
CA LEU A 428 87.71 39.52 10.40
C LEU A 428 87.40 40.78 9.55
N ASN A 429 86.42 40.67 8.65
CA ASN A 429 85.98 41.77 7.81
C ASN A 429 85.25 42.86 8.65
N LYS A 430 85.43 44.15 8.30
CA LYS A 430 84.86 45.32 9.00
C LYS A 430 83.34 45.22 9.25
N GLY A 431 82.60 44.49 8.41
CA GLY A 431 81.16 44.27 8.57
C GLY A 431 80.80 43.35 9.75
N ALA A 432 81.62 42.34 10.06
CA ALA A 432 81.39 41.41 11.16
C ALA A 432 81.71 42.06 12.52
N ASN A 433 82.80 42.84 12.59
CA ASN A 433 83.16 43.58 13.80
C ASN A 433 82.08 44.60 14.21
N LYS A 434 81.37 45.21 13.24
CA LYS A 434 80.29 46.15 13.52
C LYS A 434 79.05 45.48 14.10
N LYS A 435 78.75 44.24 13.70
CA LYS A 435 77.61 43.46 14.23
C LYS A 435 77.91 42.83 15.58
N ILE A 436 79.14 42.35 15.81
CA ILE A 436 79.58 41.86 17.12
C ILE A 436 79.66 43.01 18.12
N ALA A 437 80.15 44.19 17.72
CA ALA A 437 80.15 45.38 18.57
C ALA A 437 78.74 45.90 18.89
N ALA A 438 77.76 45.72 17.98
CA ALA A 438 76.36 46.04 18.27
C ALA A 438 75.74 45.02 19.23
N ALA A 439 75.96 43.72 19.01
CA ALA A 439 75.46 42.66 19.89
C ALA A 439 76.08 42.69 21.30
N ALA A 440 77.33 43.13 21.44
CA ALA A 440 77.98 43.33 22.73
C ALA A 440 77.46 44.57 23.49
N LYS A 441 76.82 45.52 22.79
CA LYS A 441 76.27 46.74 23.36
C LYS A 441 74.82 46.57 23.85
N ASP A 442 74.13 45.54 23.39
CA ASP A 442 72.78 45.15 23.83
C ASP A 442 72.80 44.19 25.04
N VAL A 443 73.98 43.86 25.59
CA VAL A 443 74.17 42.95 26.73
C VAL A 443 74.67 43.69 28.00
N GLU A 444 74.82 45.02 27.93
CA GLU A 444 74.83 45.94 29.09
C GLU A 444 73.45 46.58 29.23
#